data_AF-A0A1Q7RDU5-F1
#
_entry.id   AF-A0A1Q7RDU5-F1
#
_cell.length_a   1.000
_cell.length_b   1.000
_cell.length_c   1.000
_cell.angle_alpha   90.00
_cell.angle_beta   90.00
_cell.angle_gamma   90.00
#
_symmetry.space_group_name_H-M   'P 1'
#
loop_
_entity.id
_entity.type
_entity.pdbx_description
1 polymer ?
#
loop_
_entity_poly.entity_id
_entity_poly.type
_entity_poly.pdbx_seq_one_letter_code
_entity_poly.pdbx_strand_id
1 'polypeptide(L)'
;MKQQTNPFFTVSVASSLVGVTPQTLRKWEQHALIYPVREGRSRRRLYSWRDIERAQQIRYLVIRKHVPLRDVRMQLRLGAVRKVPALARGDGRRGAPLIPRLALAIPR
;
A
#
# COMPACT_ATOMS: atom_id res chain seq x y z
N MET A 1 -1.43 -26.54 -18.83
CA MET A 1 -2.05 -25.25 -18.44
C MET A 1 -1.35 -24.72 -17.19
N LYS A 2 -0.45 -23.73 -17.30
CA LYS A 2 0.21 -23.14 -16.12
C LYS A 2 -0.82 -22.30 -15.37
N GLN A 3 -1.33 -22.83 -14.25
CA GLN A 3 -2.07 -22.06 -13.26
C GLN A 3 -1.21 -20.83 -12.95
N GLN A 4 -1.66 -19.65 -13.37
CA GLN A 4 -0.99 -18.40 -13.05
C GLN A 4 -1.24 -18.21 -11.55
N THR A 5 -0.39 -18.80 -10.72
CA THR A 5 -0.42 -18.64 -9.27
C THR A 5 -0.16 -17.18 -9.02
N ASN A 6 -1.22 -16.38 -8.90
CA ASN A 6 -1.09 -14.96 -8.59
C ASN A 6 -0.38 -14.90 -7.22
N PRO A 7 0.88 -14.43 -7.16
CA PRO A 7 1.65 -14.55 -5.94
C PRO A 7 1.00 -13.68 -4.86
N PHE A 8 0.77 -14.27 -3.70
CA PHE A 8 0.36 -13.56 -2.51
C PHE A 8 1.59 -13.16 -1.70
N PHE A 9 1.59 -11.92 -1.22
CA PHE A 9 2.68 -11.34 -0.45
C PHE A 9 2.27 -11.20 1.01
N THR A 10 3.18 -11.50 1.93
CA THR A 10 2.96 -11.18 3.35
C THR A 10 3.06 -9.68 3.57
N VAL A 11 2.55 -9.18 4.71
CA VAL A 11 2.63 -7.74 5.05
C VAL A 11 4.05 -7.17 4.97
N SER A 12 5.06 -7.94 5.37
CA SER A 12 6.47 -7.51 5.32
C SER A 12 7.00 -7.38 3.89
N VAL A 13 6.64 -8.32 3.02
CA VAL A 13 7.04 -8.26 1.61
C VAL A 13 6.28 -7.13 0.90
N ALA A 14 4.98 -7.02 1.15
CA ALA A 14 4.14 -5.95 0.61
C ALA A 14 4.67 -4.56 1.01
N SER A 15 5.05 -4.37 2.28
CA SER A 15 5.57 -3.08 2.76
C SER A 15 6.88 -2.70 2.06
N SER A 16 7.75 -3.69 1.84
CA SER A 16 9.01 -3.52 1.10
C SER A 16 8.75 -3.14 -0.37
N LEU A 17 7.83 -3.84 -1.05
CA LEU A 17 7.48 -3.58 -2.46
C LEU A 17 6.84 -2.20 -2.68
N VAL A 18 6.10 -1.70 -1.70
CA VAL A 18 5.45 -0.39 -1.78
C VAL A 18 6.41 0.73 -1.32
N GLY A 19 7.41 0.40 -0.49
CA GLY A 19 8.33 1.37 0.11
C GLY A 19 7.71 2.13 1.29
N VAL A 20 6.94 1.45 2.13
CA VAL A 20 6.32 2.01 3.35
C VAL A 20 6.51 1.07 4.53
N THR A 21 6.19 1.53 5.74
CA THR A 21 6.23 0.65 6.93
C THR A 21 5.01 -0.29 6.98
N PRO A 22 5.11 -1.48 7.61
CA PRO A 22 3.97 -2.36 7.85
C PRO A 22 2.83 -1.68 8.63
N GLN A 23 3.14 -0.74 9.53
CA GLN A 23 2.14 0.04 10.25
C GLN A 23 1.34 0.94 9.32
N THR A 24 1.99 1.57 8.34
CA THR A 24 1.32 2.38 7.32
C THR A 24 0.34 1.56 6.49
N LEU A 25 0.72 0.34 6.06
CA LEU A 25 -0.19 -0.56 5.35
C LEU A 25 -1.40 -0.95 6.20
N ARG A 26 -1.18 -1.28 7.48
CA ARG A 26 -2.28 -1.58 8.42
C ARG A 26 -3.21 -0.38 8.60
N LYS A 27 -2.67 0.84 8.62
CA LYS A 27 -3.48 2.05 8.68
C LYS A 27 -4.36 2.18 7.44
N TRP A 28 -3.83 1.91 6.25
CA TRP A 28 -4.61 1.92 5.01
C TRP A 28 -5.70 0.84 4.98
N GLU A 29 -5.45 -0.34 5.56
CA GLU A 29 -6.48 -1.36 5.78
C GLU A 29 -7.59 -0.87 6.71
N GLN A 30 -7.24 -0.22 7.82
CA GLN A 30 -8.23 0.34 8.77
C GLN A 30 -9.12 1.39 8.11
N HIS A 31 -8.55 2.19 7.21
CA HIS A 31 -9.32 3.13 6.38
C HIS A 31 -10.02 2.46 5.19
N ALA A 32 -10.00 1.13 5.09
CA ALA A 32 -10.65 0.36 4.03
C ALA A 32 -10.22 0.87 2.63
N LEU A 33 -8.92 1.14 2.47
CA LEU A 33 -8.29 1.48 1.19
C LEU A 33 -7.68 0.25 0.52
N ILE A 34 -7.35 -0.78 1.30
CA ILE A 34 -6.79 -2.07 0.84
C ILE A 34 -7.50 -3.18 1.61
N TYR A 35 -7.79 -4.28 0.93
CA TYR A 35 -8.50 -5.44 1.49
C TYR A 35 -7.67 -6.71 1.30
N PRO A 36 -6.66 -6.96 2.17
CA PRO A 36 -5.86 -8.17 2.08
C PRO A 36 -6.70 -9.41 2.40
N VAL A 37 -6.41 -10.50 1.71
CA VAL A 37 -6.98 -11.81 2.01
C VAL A 37 -6.43 -12.28 3.35
N ARG A 38 -7.31 -12.76 4.22
CA ARG A 38 -6.91 -13.39 5.49
C ARG A 38 -6.84 -14.90 5.29
N GLU A 39 -5.66 -15.47 5.45
CA GLU A 39 -5.49 -16.92 5.42
C GLU A 39 -6.12 -17.56 6.66
N GLY A 40 -7.12 -18.43 6.48
CA GLY A 40 -8.01 -18.91 7.53
C GLY A 40 -7.32 -19.69 8.67
N ARG A 41 -6.22 -20.41 8.40
CA ARG A 41 -5.49 -21.18 9.42
C ARG A 41 -4.47 -20.36 10.21
N SER A 42 -3.74 -19.45 9.57
CA SER A 42 -2.67 -18.69 10.22
C SER A 42 -3.02 -17.24 10.51
N ARG A 43 -4.24 -16.79 10.16
CA ARG A 43 -4.73 -15.40 10.31
C ARG A 43 -3.78 -14.36 9.70
N ARG A 44 -2.93 -14.79 8.77
CA ARG A 44 -1.92 -13.97 8.10
C ARG A 44 -2.60 -13.14 7.01
N ARG A 45 -2.14 -11.89 6.86
CA ARG A 45 -2.58 -10.98 5.80
C ARG A 45 -1.78 -11.26 4.54
N LEU A 46 -2.48 -11.60 3.49
CA LEU A 46 -1.95 -11.88 2.17
C LEU A 46 -2.43 -10.80 1.21
N TYR A 47 -1.48 -10.10 0.60
CA TYR A 47 -1.73 -9.05 -0.38
C TYR A 47 -1.52 -9.64 -1.76
N SER A 48 -2.50 -9.46 -2.65
CA SER A 48 -2.33 -9.80 -4.06
C SER A 48 -1.48 -8.75 -4.76
N TRP A 49 -1.01 -9.03 -5.97
CA TRP A 49 -0.34 -8.03 -6.80
C TRP A 49 -1.20 -6.76 -7.01
N ARG A 50 -2.52 -6.92 -7.19
CA ARG A 50 -3.46 -5.79 -7.31
C ARG A 50 -3.51 -4.91 -6.06
N ASP A 51 -3.33 -5.51 -4.88
CA ASP A 51 -3.26 -4.76 -3.63
C ASP A 51 -1.96 -3.97 -3.53
N ILE A 52 -0.85 -4.52 -4.03
CA ILE A 52 0.44 -3.82 -4.12
C ILE A 52 0.33 -2.61 -5.06
N GLU A 53 -0.24 -2.79 -6.25
CA GLU A 53 -0.45 -1.70 -7.21
C GLU A 53 -1.33 -0.59 -6.60
N ARG A 54 -2.43 -0.98 -5.96
CA ARG A 54 -3.30 -0.03 -5.24
C ARG A 54 -2.54 0.68 -4.12
N ALA A 55 -1.73 -0.03 -3.34
CA ALA A 55 -0.91 0.55 -2.28
C ALA A 55 0.11 1.56 -2.82
N GLN A 56 0.70 1.31 -3.99
CA GLN A 56 1.59 2.27 -4.66
C GLN A 56 0.83 3.53 -5.13
N GLN A 57 -0.39 3.37 -5.63
CA GLN A 57 -1.24 4.52 -5.98
C GLN A 57 -1.61 5.35 -4.74
N ILE A 58 -1.98 4.69 -3.64
CA ILE A 58 -2.26 5.35 -2.36
C ILE A 58 -1.02 6.12 -1.88
N ARG A 59 0.15 5.47 -1.92
CA ARG A 59 1.42 6.12 -1.56
C ARG A 59 1.65 7.39 -2.38
N TYR A 60 1.44 7.33 -3.70
CA TYR A 60 1.59 8.49 -4.56
C TYR A 60 0.62 9.62 -4.17
N LEU A 61 -0.66 9.31 -3.95
CA LEU A 61 -1.65 10.31 -3.55
C LEU A 61 -1.32 10.96 -2.20
N VAL A 62 -0.91 10.17 -1.21
CA VAL A 62 -0.63 10.67 0.14
C VAL A 62 0.69 11.44 0.20
N ILE A 63 1.76 10.93 -0.41
CA ILE A 63 3.11 11.49 -0.27
C ILE A 63 3.37 12.59 -1.31
N ARG A 64 2.98 12.38 -2.57
CA ARG A 64 3.30 13.31 -3.66
C ARG A 64 2.21 14.35 -3.91
N LYS A 65 0.94 13.98 -3.71
CA LYS A 65 -0.20 14.87 -3.90
C LYS A 65 -0.77 15.43 -2.60
N HIS A 66 -0.21 15.02 -1.44
CA HIS A 66 -0.65 15.44 -0.10
C HIS A 66 -2.16 15.24 0.13
N VAL A 67 -2.75 14.25 -0.53
CA VAL A 67 -4.17 13.92 -0.37
C VAL A 67 -4.38 13.26 0.99
N PRO A 68 -5.30 13.77 1.82
CA PRO A 68 -5.59 13.16 3.11
C PRO A 68 -6.29 11.81 2.91
N LEU A 69 -6.02 10.85 3.81
CA LEU A 69 -6.47 9.45 3.66
C LEU A 69 -7.98 9.28 3.43
N ARG A 70 -8.80 10.19 3.99
CA ARG A 70 -10.26 10.21 3.81
C ARG A 70 -10.67 10.42 2.34
N ASP A 71 -9.89 11.19 1.60
CA ASP A 71 -10.19 11.60 0.21
C ASP A 71 -9.54 10.67 -0.83
N VAL A 72 -8.55 9.86 -0.39
CA VAL A 72 -7.84 8.89 -1.25
C VAL A 72 -8.80 7.93 -1.94
N ARG A 73 -9.84 7.43 -1.25
CA ARG A 73 -10.80 6.49 -1.85
C ARG A 73 -11.52 7.10 -3.04
N MET A 74 -11.91 8.36 -2.94
CA MET A 74 -12.59 9.09 -4.01
C MET A 74 -11.63 9.29 -5.20
N GLN A 75 -10.39 9.71 -4.93
CA GLN A 75 -9.35 9.87 -5.96
C GLN A 75 -9.01 8.56 -6.70
N LEU A 76 -8.99 7.42 -6.00
CA LEU A 76 -8.78 6.10 -6.62
C LEU A 76 -9.95 5.71 -7.54
N ARG A 77 -11.19 6.10 -7.21
CA ARG A 77 -12.39 5.82 -8.03
C ARG A 77 -12.44 6.66 -9.30
N LEU A 78 -12.02 7.93 -9.22
CA LEU A 78 -12.00 8.85 -10.36
C LEU A 78 -10.92 8.51 -11.41
N GLY A 79 -10.10 7.48 -11.18
CA GLY A 79 -9.09 7.05 -12.16
C GLY A 79 -7.94 8.05 -12.36
N ALA A 80 -7.84 9.07 -11.50
CA ALA A 80 -6.84 10.13 -11.61
C ALA A 80 -5.39 9.62 -11.48
N VAL A 81 -5.20 8.41 -10.97
CA VAL A 81 -3.88 7.76 -10.89
C VAL A 81 -3.63 6.92 -12.14
N ARG A 82 -3.38 7.60 -13.26
CA ARG A 82 -2.87 6.99 -14.50
C ARG A 82 -1.56 6.26 -14.17
N LYS A 83 -1.43 4.99 -14.61
CA LYS A 83 -0.33 4.02 -14.36
C LYS A 83 0.86 4.62 -13.62
N VAL A 84 1.03 4.26 -12.34
CA VAL A 84 2.25 4.57 -11.60
C VAL A 84 3.43 3.99 -12.40
N PRO A 85 4.45 4.78 -12.80
CA PRO A 85 5.63 4.21 -13.42
C PRO A 85 6.21 3.21 -12.43
N ALA A 86 6.50 1.99 -12.91
CA ALA A 86 6.99 0.89 -12.09
C ALA A 86 8.16 1.38 -11.23
N LEU A 87 7.88 1.66 -9.95
CA LEU A 87 8.88 2.15 -9.03
C LEU A 87 9.92 1.05 -8.90
N ALA A 88 11.16 1.43 -9.22
CA ALA A 88 12.31 0.59 -9.49
C ALA A 88 12.40 -0.68 -8.62
N ARG A 89 12.73 -1.79 -9.30
CA ARG A 89 13.20 -3.02 -8.66
C ARG A 89 14.44 -2.71 -7.82
N GLY A 90 14.32 -2.90 -6.52
CA GLY A 90 15.44 -3.13 -5.60
C GLY A 90 16.10 -1.87 -5.04
N ASP A 91 16.16 -1.79 -3.71
CA ASP A 91 17.45 -1.66 -3.04
C ASP A 91 17.34 -2.20 -1.62
N GLY A 92 18.07 -3.29 -1.39
CA GLY A 92 18.23 -3.87 -0.07
C GLY A 92 19.01 -2.91 0.83
N ARG A 93 18.59 -2.86 2.10
CA ARG A 93 19.34 -2.26 3.22
C ARG A 93 19.52 -0.75 3.14
N ARG A 94 18.58 -0.04 3.78
CA ARG A 94 18.74 1.06 4.75
C ARG A 94 17.33 1.52 5.11
N GLY A 95 17.10 1.87 6.38
CA GLY A 95 15.79 2.25 6.89
C GLY A 95 15.09 3.25 5.96
N ALA A 96 13.86 2.93 5.55
CA ALA A 96 13.00 3.87 4.85
C ALA A 96 12.82 5.13 5.72
N PRO A 97 12.72 6.33 5.11
CA PRO A 97 12.71 7.58 5.83
C PRO A 97 11.56 7.56 6.83
N LEU A 98 11.87 7.95 8.06
CA LEU A 98 10.88 8.35 9.04
C LEU A 98 9.94 9.31 8.32
N ILE A 99 8.71 8.89 8.08
CA ILE A 99 7.65 9.82 7.70
C ILE A 99 7.73 10.90 8.78
N PRO A 100 8.05 12.17 8.47
CA PRO A 100 8.02 13.20 9.50
C PRO A 100 6.63 13.12 10.11
N ARG A 101 6.56 13.07 11.45
CA ARG A 101 5.31 12.91 12.24
C ARG A 101 4.23 13.97 11.92
N LEU A 102 4.52 14.90 11.01
CA LEU A 102 3.70 16.03 10.60
C LEU A 102 2.55 15.71 9.62
N ALA A 103 2.54 14.57 8.94
CA ALA A 103 1.52 14.30 7.90
C ALA A 103 0.27 13.50 8.39
N LEU A 104 0.10 13.33 9.69
CA LEU A 104 -0.99 12.51 10.25
C LEU A 104 -1.90 13.25 11.24
N ALA A 105 -1.87 14.57 11.26
CA ALA A 105 -2.81 15.40 12.02
C ALA A 105 -4.20 15.33 11.36
N ILE A 106 -4.99 14.35 11.80
CA ILE A 106 -6.45 14.38 11.68
C ILE A 106 -6.92 15.04 12.98
N PRO A 107 -7.48 16.26 12.95
CA PRO A 107 -8.04 16.87 14.16
C PRO A 107 -9.18 16.01 14.70
N ARG A 108 -9.29 15.98 16.03
CA ARG A 108 -10.27 15.20 16.80
C ARG A 108 -11.70 15.67 16.56
#